data_AF-A0A2D5S415-F1
#
_entry.id   AF-A0A2D5S415-F1
#
_cell.length_a   1.000
_cell.length_b   1.000
_cell.length_c   1.000
_cell.angle_alpha   90.00
_cell.angle_beta   90.00
_cell.angle_gamma   90.00
#
_symmetry.space_group_name_H-M   'P 1'
#
loop_
_entity.id
_entity.type
_entity.pdbx_description
1 polymer ?
#
loop_
_entity_poly.entity_id
_entity_poly.type
_entity_poly.pdbx_seq_one_letter_code
_entity_poly.pdbx_strand_id
1 'polypeptide(L)'
;MVLLRDPALRAWSHHRHERRLGVETLDFEDAIEQEPARLAGETQRLLDEADAVSGLHEHFSYLARGRYAEQLERWFEAFGSERMLVLFSEDHFGDPEGTSNRVLDWLGIPPNPSDAAPPIANRGDGEAPPPEMLHRLRTHFAPENERLARLLGRAVPWPDS
;
A
#
# COMPACT_ATOMS: atom_id res chain seq x y z
N MET A 1 -11.57 0.10 -6.97
CA MET A 1 -10.59 1.19 -6.80
C MET A 1 -9.53 0.76 -5.82
N VAL A 2 -8.28 1.17 -6.04
CA VAL A 2 -7.17 1.01 -5.09
C VAL A 2 -6.50 2.36 -4.86
N LEU A 3 -6.01 2.59 -3.65
CA LEU A 3 -5.22 3.76 -3.29
C LEU A 3 -3.85 3.29 -2.83
N LEU A 4 -2.81 3.69 -3.56
CA LEU A 4 -1.42 3.37 -3.25
C LEU A 4 -0.77 4.54 -2.50
N ARG A 5 0.31 4.27 -1.78
CA ARG A 5 1.16 5.27 -1.11
C ARG A 5 2.59 4.78 -1.14
N ASP A 6 3.55 5.66 -0.85
CA ASP A 6 4.97 5.30 -0.77
C ASP A 6 5.14 3.98 0.02
N PRO A 7 5.59 2.89 -0.62
CA PRO A 7 5.66 1.57 0.01
C PRO A 7 6.67 1.54 1.16
N ALA A 8 7.73 2.36 1.13
CA ALA A 8 8.68 2.50 2.22
C ALA A 8 8.01 3.10 3.46
N LEU A 9 7.31 4.23 3.27
CA LEU A 9 6.55 4.84 4.36
C LEU A 9 5.40 3.93 4.83
N ARG A 10 4.78 3.15 3.93
CA ARG A 10 3.75 2.17 4.27
C ARG A 10 4.29 1.06 5.17
N ALA A 11 5.42 0.46 4.82
CA ALA A 11 6.03 -0.61 5.60
C ALA A 11 6.34 -0.14 7.03
N TRP A 12 7.02 1.01 7.16
CA TRP A 12 7.35 1.61 8.45
C TRP A 12 6.11 1.90 9.31
N SER A 13 5.11 2.54 8.71
CA SER A 13 3.86 2.87 9.40
C SER A 13 3.06 1.64 9.81
N HIS A 14 3.14 0.55 9.04
CA HIS A 14 2.45 -0.70 9.36
C HIS A 14 3.10 -1.34 10.59
N HIS A 15 4.41 -1.54 10.59
CA HIS A 15 5.14 -2.06 11.76
C HIS A 15 4.82 -1.27 13.03
N ARG A 16 4.86 0.06 12.97
CA ARG A 16 4.57 0.89 14.15
C ARG A 16 3.10 0.79 14.60
N HIS A 17 2.18 0.59 13.66
CA HIS A 17 0.80 0.30 14.03
C HIS A 17 0.69 -1.04 14.78
N GLU A 18 1.32 -2.11 14.30
CA GLU A 18 1.31 -3.41 14.97
C GLU A 18 2.02 -3.38 16.33
N ARG A 19 3.11 -2.61 16.47
CA ARG A 19 3.78 -2.35 17.75
C ARG A 19 2.83 -1.69 18.76
N ARG A 20 2.04 -0.69 18.34
CA ARG A 20 1.06 -0.02 19.20
C ARG A 20 -0.09 -0.93 19.61
N LEU A 21 -0.49 -1.85 18.73
CA LEU A 21 -1.49 -2.87 19.03
C LEU A 21 -0.94 -4.00 19.93
N GLY A 22 0.38 -4.04 20.17
CA GLY A 22 1.05 -5.10 20.93
C GLY A 22 1.18 -6.42 20.17
N VAL A 23 0.94 -6.42 18.86
CA VAL A 23 1.04 -7.61 17.99
C VAL A 23 2.50 -7.87 17.59
N GLU A 24 3.21 -6.80 17.22
CA GLU A 24 4.64 -6.89 16.93
C GLU A 24 5.47 -6.55 18.17
N THR A 25 6.52 -7.32 18.40
CA THR A 25 7.45 -7.15 19.53
C THR A 25 8.89 -6.97 19.07
N LEU A 26 9.19 -7.26 17.81
CA LEU A 26 10.50 -7.04 17.18
C LEU A 26 10.65 -5.59 16.74
N ASP A 27 11.90 -5.11 16.67
CA ASP A 27 12.17 -3.86 15.97
C ASP A 27 11.92 -4.00 14.46
N PHE A 28 12.03 -2.92 13.71
CA PHE A 28 11.67 -2.95 12.29
C PHE A 28 12.60 -3.85 11.47
N GLU A 29 13.89 -3.92 11.81
CA GLU A 29 14.87 -4.71 11.04
C GLU A 29 14.65 -6.20 11.24
N ASP A 30 14.53 -6.62 12.50
CA ASP A 30 14.24 -8.01 12.85
C ASP A 30 12.86 -8.43 12.32
N ALA A 31 11.87 -7.54 12.33
CA ALA A 31 10.52 -7.83 11.83
C ALA A 31 10.49 -8.12 10.32
N ILE A 32 11.20 -7.33 9.50
CA ILE A 32 11.26 -7.56 8.05
C ILE A 32 12.14 -8.76 7.68
N GLU A 33 13.14 -9.10 8.51
CA GLU A 33 13.94 -10.32 8.33
C GLU A 33 13.10 -11.59 8.62
N GLN A 34 12.21 -11.54 9.61
CA GLN A 34 11.32 -12.66 9.94
C GLN A 34 10.08 -12.77 9.04
N GLU A 35 9.74 -11.73 8.29
CA GLU A 35 8.56 -11.70 7.44
C GLU A 35 8.46 -12.90 6.47
N PRO A 36 9.49 -13.28 5.70
CA PRO A 36 9.40 -14.42 4.78
C PRO A 36 9.07 -15.74 5.49
N ALA A 37 9.64 -15.96 6.68
CA ALA A 37 9.37 -17.15 7.48
C ALA A 37 7.94 -17.13 8.04
N ARG A 38 7.46 -15.97 8.50
CA ARG A 38 6.09 -15.78 9.00
C ARG A 38 5.03 -15.99 7.91
N LEU A 39 5.33 -15.61 6.67
CA LEU A 39 4.37 -15.71 5.55
C LEU A 39 4.49 -17.01 4.75
N ALA A 40 5.44 -17.89 5.09
CA ALA A 40 5.69 -19.11 4.33
C ALA A 40 4.44 -20.00 4.25
N GLY A 41 3.99 -20.30 3.04
CA GLY A 41 2.83 -21.16 2.77
C GLY A 41 1.46 -20.47 2.89
N GLU A 42 1.37 -19.27 3.45
CA GLU A 42 0.09 -18.59 3.67
C GLU A 42 -0.62 -18.26 2.35
N THR A 43 0.13 -17.86 1.32
CA THR A 43 -0.46 -17.59 0.00
C THR A 43 -1.06 -18.83 -0.61
N GLN A 44 -0.37 -19.98 -0.51
CA GLN A 44 -0.87 -21.24 -1.07
C GLN A 44 -2.14 -21.67 -0.34
N ARG A 45 -2.14 -21.56 1.00
CA ARG A 45 -3.32 -21.86 1.82
C ARG A 45 -4.55 -21.02 1.42
N LEU A 46 -4.35 -19.71 1.19
CA LEU A 46 -5.41 -18.81 0.72
C LEU A 46 -5.96 -19.17 -0.67
N LEU A 47 -5.15 -19.79 -1.53
CA LEU A 47 -5.61 -20.24 -2.85
C LEU A 47 -6.35 -21.57 -2.79
N ASP A 48 -5.97 -22.46 -1.87
CA ASP A 48 -6.54 -23.80 -1.73
C ASP A 48 -7.85 -23.82 -0.93
N GLU A 49 -8.03 -22.87 -0.02
CA GLU A 49 -9.17 -22.80 0.90
C GLU A 49 -10.01 -21.53 0.64
N ALA A 50 -11.23 -21.70 0.09
CA ALA A 50 -12.08 -20.57 -0.33
C ALA A 50 -12.43 -19.57 0.79
N ASP A 51 -12.52 -20.03 2.03
CA ASP A 51 -12.88 -19.21 3.21
C ASP A 51 -11.66 -18.90 4.10
N ALA A 52 -10.45 -19.19 3.63
CA ALA A 52 -9.25 -18.92 4.42
C ALA A 52 -9.00 -17.42 4.57
N VAL A 53 -8.65 -17.04 5.80
CA VAL A 53 -8.12 -15.71 6.13
C VAL A 53 -6.72 -15.87 6.70
N SER A 54 -5.83 -14.92 6.40
CA SER A 54 -4.44 -14.94 6.87
C SER A 54 -4.18 -13.74 7.77
N GLY A 55 -4.32 -13.95 9.09
CA GLY A 55 -3.89 -12.96 10.08
C GLY A 55 -2.39 -12.69 9.99
N LEU A 56 -1.60 -13.64 9.49
CA LEU A 56 -0.17 -13.47 9.27
C LEU A 56 0.11 -12.45 8.16
N HIS A 57 -0.59 -12.51 7.03
CA HIS A 57 -0.53 -11.45 6.03
C HIS A 57 -1.06 -10.12 6.58
N GLU A 58 -2.17 -10.13 7.32
CA GLU A 58 -2.73 -8.91 7.89
C GLU A 58 -1.72 -8.15 8.77
N HIS A 59 -1.05 -8.87 9.68
CA HIS A 59 -0.20 -8.27 10.70
C HIS A 59 1.28 -8.15 10.30
N PHE A 60 1.83 -9.08 9.52
CA PHE A 60 3.28 -9.19 9.35
C PHE A 60 3.79 -8.95 7.92
N SER A 61 2.92 -8.63 6.95
CA SER A 61 3.34 -8.32 5.58
C SER A 61 3.83 -6.87 5.42
N TYR A 62 4.98 -6.54 6.01
CA TYR A 62 5.54 -5.20 5.95
C TYR A 62 6.11 -4.88 4.57
N LEU A 63 6.86 -5.77 3.96
CA LEU A 63 7.44 -5.60 2.63
C LEU A 63 6.54 -6.16 1.53
N ALA A 64 6.00 -7.36 1.72
CA ALA A 64 5.21 -8.07 0.72
C ALA A 64 4.01 -7.28 0.23
N ARG A 65 3.30 -6.59 1.13
CA ARG A 65 2.15 -5.75 0.78
C ARG A 65 2.53 -4.48 0.01
N GLY A 66 3.81 -4.13 -0.02
CA GLY A 66 4.36 -3.02 -0.82
C GLY A 66 4.65 -3.38 -2.26
N ARG A 67 4.63 -4.68 -2.61
CA ARG A 67 4.78 -5.17 -3.99
C ARG A 67 3.46 -4.99 -4.75
N TYR A 68 3.13 -3.73 -5.08
CA TYR A 68 1.84 -3.39 -5.65
C TYR A 68 1.64 -3.94 -7.07
N ALA A 69 2.71 -4.02 -7.87
CA ALA A 69 2.62 -4.56 -9.22
C ALA A 69 2.13 -6.02 -9.23
N GLU A 70 2.71 -6.87 -8.38
CA GLU A 70 2.32 -8.28 -8.21
C GLU A 70 0.83 -8.41 -7.84
N GLN A 71 0.36 -7.57 -6.93
CA GLN A 71 -1.03 -7.59 -6.51
C GLN A 71 -1.97 -7.12 -7.63
N LEU A 72 -1.61 -6.04 -8.33
CA LEU A 72 -2.46 -5.46 -9.37
C LEU A 72 -2.58 -6.32 -10.61
N GLU A 73 -1.53 -7.03 -11.01
CA GLU A 73 -1.61 -7.97 -12.13
C GLU A 73 -2.69 -9.03 -11.91
N ARG A 74 -2.77 -9.61 -10.70
CA ARG A 74 -3.82 -10.58 -10.37
C ARG A 74 -5.22 -9.99 -10.51
N TRP A 75 -5.40 -8.74 -10.08
CA TRP A 75 -6.67 -8.05 -10.22
C TRP A 75 -6.98 -7.69 -11.69
N PHE A 76 -5.98 -7.26 -12.46
CA PHE A 76 -6.14 -6.94 -13.87
C PHE A 76 -6.46 -8.19 -14.70
N GLU A 77 -5.84 -9.33 -14.39
CA GLU A 77 -6.15 -10.61 -15.00
C GLU A 77 -7.59 -11.05 -14.74
N ALA A 78 -8.06 -10.89 -13.49
CA ALA A 78 -9.40 -11.34 -13.10
C ALA A 78 -10.54 -10.39 -13.53
N PHE A 79 -10.31 -9.07 -13.53
CA PHE A 79 -11.38 -8.08 -13.72
C PHE A 79 -11.18 -7.13 -14.90
N GLY A 80 -10.01 -7.12 -15.53
CA GLY A 80 -9.62 -6.12 -16.53
C GLY A 80 -9.14 -4.82 -15.88
N SER A 81 -8.05 -4.25 -16.42
CA SER A 81 -7.46 -3.01 -15.91
C SER A 81 -8.39 -1.80 -16.06
N GLU A 82 -9.26 -1.79 -17.07
CA GLU A 82 -10.23 -0.72 -17.35
C GLU A 82 -11.30 -0.59 -16.27
N ARG A 83 -11.57 -1.67 -15.52
CA ARG A 83 -12.51 -1.68 -14.38
C ARG A 83 -11.86 -1.30 -13.07
N MET A 84 -10.62 -0.84 -13.10
CA MET A 84 -9.88 -0.49 -11.90
C MET A 84 -9.36 0.93 -11.95
N LEU A 85 -9.83 1.75 -11.00
CA LEU A 85 -9.21 3.04 -10.71
C LEU A 85 -8.03 2.85 -9.74
N VAL A 86 -6.82 3.18 -10.20
CA VAL A 86 -5.59 3.22 -9.39
C VAL A 86 -5.23 4.68 -9.10
N LEU A 87 -5.18 5.03 -7.81
CA LEU A 87 -4.81 6.37 -7.34
C LEU A 87 -3.57 6.31 -6.46
N PHE A 88 -2.88 7.43 -6.34
CA PHE A 88 -1.82 7.62 -5.36
C PHE A 88 -2.31 8.54 -4.24
N SER A 89 -1.91 8.28 -3.00
CA SER A 89 -2.26 9.12 -1.84
C SER A 89 -1.70 10.53 -2.01
N GLU A 90 -0.56 10.63 -2.70
CA GLU A 90 0.11 11.87 -3.07
C GLU A 90 -0.76 12.75 -4.00
N ASP A 91 -1.56 12.15 -4.89
CA ASP A 91 -2.54 12.89 -5.72
C ASP A 91 -3.56 13.61 -4.82
N HIS A 92 -4.04 12.93 -3.77
CA HIS A 92 -5.03 13.50 -2.84
C HIS A 92 -4.44 14.60 -1.96
N PHE A 93 -3.16 14.54 -1.59
CA PHE A 93 -2.52 15.62 -0.83
C PHE A 93 -2.30 16.89 -1.68
N GLY A 94 -2.00 16.72 -2.97
CA GLY A 94 -1.77 17.84 -3.90
C GLY A 94 -3.07 18.46 -4.44
N ASP A 95 -4.08 17.64 -4.70
CA ASP A 95 -5.39 18.05 -5.23
C ASP A 95 -6.52 17.16 -4.68
N PRO A 96 -6.99 17.42 -3.44
CA PRO A 96 -8.03 16.62 -2.80
C PRO A 96 -9.34 16.62 -3.58
N GLU A 97 -9.73 17.78 -4.13
CA GLU A 97 -10.98 17.96 -4.85
C GLU A 97 -10.93 17.25 -6.21
N GLY A 98 -9.89 17.47 -7.00
CA GLY A 98 -9.72 16.80 -8.29
C GLY A 98 -9.58 15.28 -8.14
N THR A 99 -8.87 14.81 -7.10
CA THR A 99 -8.80 13.37 -6.81
C THR A 99 -10.17 12.80 -6.44
N SER A 100 -10.96 13.51 -5.64
CA SER A 100 -12.32 13.08 -5.28
C SER A 100 -13.24 13.06 -6.50
N ASN A 101 -13.17 14.08 -7.35
CA ASN A 101 -13.95 14.15 -8.59
C ASN A 101 -13.59 13.01 -9.55
N ARG A 102 -12.31 12.64 -9.66
CA ARG A 102 -11.89 11.45 -10.45
C ARG A 102 -12.54 10.15 -9.94
N VAL A 103 -12.72 10.01 -8.62
CA VAL A 103 -13.43 8.85 -8.05
C VAL A 103 -14.92 8.90 -8.41
N LEU A 104 -15.57 10.06 -8.28
CA LEU A 104 -16.98 10.23 -8.63
C LEU A 104 -17.24 9.96 -10.11
N ASP A 105 -16.41 10.53 -10.99
CA ASP A 105 -16.48 10.32 -12.44
C ASP A 105 -16.34 8.83 -12.80
N TRP A 106 -15.37 8.14 -12.18
CA TRP A 106 -15.17 6.70 -12.38
C TRP A 106 -16.37 5.87 -11.92
N LEU A 107 -17.05 6.29 -10.85
CA LEU A 107 -18.29 5.66 -10.37
C LEU A 107 -19.53 6.06 -11.19
N GLY A 108 -19.42 7.01 -12.12
CA GLY A 108 -20.57 7.56 -12.85
C GLY A 108 -21.49 8.42 -11.99
N ILE A 109 -20.97 9.00 -10.90
CA ILE A 109 -21.71 9.85 -9.96
C ILE A 109 -21.39 11.32 -10.26
N PRO A 110 -22.38 12.23 -10.26
CA PRO A 110 -22.13 13.66 -10.43
C PRO A 110 -21.14 14.20 -9.38
N PRO A 111 -20.34 15.23 -9.71
CA PRO A 111 -19.46 15.89 -8.75
C PRO A 111 -20.23 16.36 -7.52
N ASN A 112 -19.65 16.14 -6.35
CA ASN A 112 -20.19 16.62 -5.08
C ASN A 112 -19.20 17.63 -4.48
N PRO A 113 -19.37 18.94 -4.75
CA PRO A 113 -18.53 19.96 -4.13
C PRO A 113 -18.82 19.96 -2.63
N SER A 114 -17.91 19.39 -1.85
CA SER A 114 -17.96 19.42 -0.40
C SER A 114 -17.00 20.49 0.11
N ASP A 115 -17.54 21.55 0.73
CA ASP A 115 -16.75 22.63 1.32
C ASP A 115 -16.05 22.23 2.64
N ALA A 116 -16.35 21.05 3.18
CA ALA A 116 -15.80 20.58 4.45
C ALA A 116 -14.77 19.47 4.24
N ALA A 117 -13.53 19.72 4.67
CA ALA A 117 -12.56 18.65 4.85
C ALA A 117 -13.03 17.73 6.00
N PRO A 118 -13.19 16.42 5.76
CA PRO A 118 -13.55 15.49 6.84
C PRO A 118 -12.46 15.47 7.92
N PRO A 119 -12.82 15.21 9.19
CA PRO A 119 -11.83 15.13 10.27
C PRO A 119 -10.84 13.98 10.01
N ILE A 120 -9.56 14.22 10.28
CA ILE A 120 -8.50 13.19 10.19
C ILE A 120 -8.68 12.23 11.38
N ALA A 121 -9.41 11.13 11.17
CA ALA A 121 -9.70 10.16 12.22
C ALA A 121 -8.51 9.21 12.53
N ASN A 122 -7.64 8.96 11.56
CA ASN A 122 -6.61 7.91 11.63
C ASN A 122 -5.19 8.47 11.39
N ARG A 123 -4.77 9.45 12.19
CA ARG A 123 -3.39 9.93 12.13
C ARG A 123 -2.48 8.91 12.82
N GLY A 124 -1.50 8.36 12.10
CA GLY A 124 -0.39 7.68 12.76
C GLY A 124 0.33 8.65 13.72
N ASP A 125 1.08 8.13 14.68
CA ASP A 125 2.04 8.88 15.51
C ASP A 125 3.06 9.75 14.73
N GLY A 126 3.15 9.63 13.40
CA GLY A 126 3.82 10.61 12.54
C GLY A 126 5.35 10.56 12.55
N GLU A 127 5.95 9.60 13.26
CA GLU A 127 7.41 9.42 13.26
C GLU A 127 7.84 8.80 11.92
N ALA A 128 8.67 9.55 11.21
CA ALA A 128 9.30 9.10 9.99
C ALA A 128 10.36 8.02 10.28
N PRO A 129 10.62 7.10 9.34
CA PRO A 129 11.76 6.20 9.46
C PRO A 129 13.07 6.99 9.52
N PRO A 130 14.11 6.47 10.22
CA PRO A 130 15.45 7.02 10.12
C PRO A 130 15.89 7.15 8.65
N PRO A 131 16.66 8.18 8.26
CA PRO A 131 17.03 8.41 6.85
C PRO A 131 17.69 7.21 6.17
N GLU A 132 18.55 6.50 6.89
CA GLU A 132 19.23 5.29 6.40
C GLU A 132 18.24 4.14 6.15
N MET A 133 17.27 3.96 7.03
CA MET A 133 16.20 2.98 6.87
C MET A 133 15.29 3.34 5.69
N LEU A 134 14.91 4.62 5.57
CA LEU A 134 14.11 5.10 4.45
C LEU A 134 14.81 4.84 3.12
N HIS A 135 16.10 5.16 3.05
CA HIS A 135 16.91 4.90 1.86
C HIS A 135 16.95 3.41 1.52
N ARG A 136 17.24 2.55 2.50
CA ARG A 136 17.23 1.08 2.31
C ARG A 136 15.89 0.57 1.78
N LEU A 137 14.78 1.04 2.35
CA LEU A 137 13.45 0.65 1.91
C LEU A 137 13.15 1.13 0.48
N ARG A 138 13.52 2.36 0.13
CA ARG A 138 13.33 2.87 -1.23
C ARG A 138 14.16 2.10 -2.25
N THR A 139 15.42 1.82 -1.94
CA THR A 139 16.27 0.95 -2.75
C THR A 139 15.65 -0.44 -2.92
N HIS A 140 15.09 -1.01 -1.84
CA HIS A 140 14.40 -2.30 -1.90
C HIS A 140 13.18 -2.26 -2.83
N PHE A 141 12.36 -1.20 -2.77
CA PHE A 141 11.15 -1.09 -3.58
C PHE A 141 11.38 -0.55 -5.00
N ALA A 142 12.54 0.00 -5.33
CA ALA A 142 12.81 0.61 -6.63
C ALA A 142 12.48 -0.32 -7.82
N PRO A 143 12.90 -1.61 -7.84
CA PRO A 143 12.53 -2.52 -8.94
C PRO A 143 11.02 -2.76 -9.06
N GLU A 144 10.32 -2.83 -7.94
CA GLU A 144 8.86 -3.02 -7.89
C GLU A 144 8.11 -1.74 -8.30
N ASN A 145 8.64 -0.57 -7.96
CA ASN A 145 8.11 0.73 -8.36
C ASN A 145 8.27 0.95 -9.87
N GLU A 146 9.41 0.59 -10.44
CA GLU A 146 9.61 0.60 -11.89
C GLU A 146 8.64 -0.35 -12.60
N ARG A 147 8.46 -1.55 -12.03
CA ARG A 147 7.51 -2.53 -12.55
C ARG A 147 6.07 -2.01 -12.49
N LEU A 148 5.70 -1.37 -11.38
CA LEU A 148 4.40 -0.72 -11.22
C LEU A 148 4.22 0.40 -12.26
N ALA A 149 5.25 1.23 -12.48
CA ALA A 149 5.18 2.30 -13.46
C ALA A 149 4.94 1.76 -14.88
N ARG A 150 5.65 0.67 -15.26
CA ARG A 150 5.42 -0.03 -16.53
C ARG A 150 4.01 -0.61 -16.63
N LEU A 151 3.54 -1.27 -15.56
CA LEU A 151 2.20 -1.87 -15.50
C LEU A 151 1.09 -0.82 -15.66
N LEU A 152 1.26 0.37 -15.07
CA LEU A 152 0.28 1.46 -15.13
C LEU A 152 0.44 2.36 -16.37
N GLY A 153 1.53 2.21 -17.13
CA GLY A 153 1.85 3.09 -18.26
C GLY A 153 2.12 4.54 -17.86
N ARG A 154 2.48 4.81 -16.60
CA ARG A 154 2.76 6.15 -16.06
C ARG A 154 3.75 6.08 -14.90
N ALA A 155 4.46 7.19 -14.64
CA ALA A 155 5.37 7.27 -13.51
C ALA A 155 4.64 7.10 -12.16
N VAL A 156 5.34 6.53 -11.18
CA VAL A 156 4.94 6.56 -9.76
C VAL A 156 5.47 7.85 -9.13
N PRO A 157 4.78 8.43 -8.12
CA PRO A 157 5.17 9.73 -7.55
C PRO A 157 6.25 9.61 -6.47
N TRP A 158 6.73 8.40 -6.17
CA TRP A 158 7.68 8.15 -5.09
C TRP A 158 9.13 8.21 -5.60
N PRO A 159 10.06 8.75 -4.80
CA PRO A 159 11.47 8.86 -5.20
C PRO A 159 12.16 7.49 -5.17
N ASP A 160 13.14 7.31 -6.06
CA ASP A 160 13.93 6.08 -6.19
C ASP A 160 14.94 5.89 -5.03
N SER A 161 15.32 6.98 -4.34
CA SER A 161 16.22 7.01 -3.18
C SER A 161 16.05 8.29 -2.35
#